data_AF-L0RG69-F1
#
_entry.id   AF-L0RG69-F1
#
_cell.length_a   1.000
_cell.length_b   1.000
_cell.length_c   1.000
_cell.angle_alpha   90.00
_cell.angle_beta   90.00
_cell.angle_gamma   90.00
#
_symmetry.space_group_name_H-M   'P 1'
#
loop_
_entity.id
_entity.type
_entity.pdbx_description
1 polymer ?
#
loop_
_entity_poly.entity_id
_entity_poly.type
_entity_poly.pdbx_seq_one_letter_code
_entity_poly.pdbx_strand_id
1 'polypeptide(L)'
;MKRVLIIQLTRFGDLVQTKRLVLTLEQRGFEVHLCIDQSLKDLAALLYPDCIIHPIIAHGTAIKGRGFDSTLPVNLKIFRKFSKFDFSEIYNLNYSPMNYALSALFDPAKVKGHRLVNGQAMKSRWFDFTFRLAAERRNNINLVDYWAALSPDMIAPSEVNPSACPAGEGIGVVLAGRESRRSLPVEVLAPLVLSVRSTKKCKKIFLLGSRSEHESGRKLLAKLPPAVAADTVNLAGKTDWQGLLNTVSKLDLLMTPDTGTMHLAAHLGIPVMGLFLSSAWCTETGPYGLGHTIIQADSDCSPCTESQPCYNDLKCLNPFKDSSLMRFIVTGKPEHLPPGLSVFDSTCDFLGTDFKLKAGHDITGERRNRIRHFIGCHLGLLDIGKYGPFKDLAEKFYKEKDWITA
;
A
#
# COMPACT_ATOMS: atom_id res chain seq x y z
N MET A 1 23.35 10.31 18.63
CA MET A 1 22.04 9.81 18.18
C MET A 1 22.16 8.31 17.93
N LYS A 2 21.20 7.48 18.36
CA LYS A 2 21.20 6.04 18.06
C LYS A 2 20.80 5.84 16.59
N ARG A 3 21.36 4.82 15.93
CA ARG A 3 21.08 4.53 14.51
C ARG A 3 20.21 3.30 14.37
N VAL A 4 19.27 3.33 13.43
CA VAL A 4 18.49 2.15 13.02
C VAL A 4 18.60 1.97 11.52
N LEU A 5 18.55 0.71 11.09
CA LEU A 5 18.46 0.36 9.69
C LEU A 5 17.09 -0.24 9.38
N ILE A 6 16.35 0.33 8.44
CA ILE A 6 15.17 -0.29 7.82
C ILE A 6 15.61 -0.92 6.50
N ILE A 7 15.28 -2.18 6.26
CA ILE A 7 15.54 -2.91 5.01
C ILE A 7 14.21 -3.13 4.30
N GLN A 8 13.96 -2.33 3.26
CA GLN A 8 12.76 -2.31 2.43
C GLN A 8 13.17 -2.49 0.97
N LEU A 9 13.30 -3.74 0.52
CA LEU A 9 13.78 -4.06 -0.82
C LEU A 9 12.67 -4.25 -1.84
N THR A 10 11.41 -3.97 -1.50
CA THR A 10 10.29 -4.25 -2.41
C THR A 10 9.92 -3.05 -3.28
N ARG A 11 8.65 -2.91 -3.65
CA ARG A 11 8.22 -2.08 -4.78
C ARG A 11 8.03 -0.64 -4.33
N PHE A 12 7.86 0.26 -5.31
CA PHE A 12 7.49 1.67 -5.11
C PHE A 12 6.40 1.85 -4.03
N GLY A 13 5.27 1.14 -4.12
CA GLY A 13 4.18 1.28 -3.15
C GLY A 13 4.58 0.90 -1.73
N ASP A 14 5.44 -0.11 -1.57
CA ASP A 14 5.92 -0.58 -0.27
C ASP A 14 6.88 0.44 0.38
N LEU A 15 7.72 1.09 -0.43
CA LEU A 15 8.57 2.19 0.02
C LEU A 15 7.74 3.35 0.58
N VAL A 16 6.68 3.77 -0.11
CA VAL A 16 5.78 4.83 0.37
C VAL A 16 5.07 4.41 1.66
N GLN A 17 4.64 3.15 1.75
CA GLN A 17 3.94 2.58 2.91
C GLN A 17 4.85 2.34 4.13
N THR A 18 6.16 2.43 3.98
CA THR A 18 7.11 2.30 5.10
C THR A 18 7.07 3.53 6.04
N LYS A 19 6.38 4.61 5.64
CA LYS A 19 6.36 5.92 6.31
C LYS A 19 6.01 5.87 7.79
N ARG A 20 4.98 5.12 8.21
CA ARG A 20 4.60 5.08 9.63
C ARG A 20 5.73 4.54 10.51
N LEU A 21 6.47 3.54 10.04
CA LEU A 21 7.63 3.02 10.75
C LEU A 21 8.78 4.03 10.77
N VAL A 22 9.07 4.71 9.64
CA VAL A 22 10.10 5.76 9.58
C VAL A 22 9.81 6.86 10.60
N LEU A 23 8.61 7.44 10.56
CA LEU A 23 8.21 8.52 11.47
C LEU A 23 8.21 8.08 12.94
N THR A 24 7.80 6.83 13.22
CA THR A 24 7.86 6.26 14.58
C THR A 24 9.29 6.23 15.11
N LEU A 25 10.26 5.87 14.26
CA LEU A 25 11.66 5.79 14.66
C LEU A 25 12.30 7.18 14.80
N GLU A 26 11.94 8.12 13.93
CA GLU A 26 12.36 9.52 14.04
C GLU A 26 11.83 10.15 15.34
N GLN A 27 10.55 9.95 15.68
CA GLN A 27 9.96 10.44 16.93
C GLN A 27 10.60 9.82 18.17
N ARG A 28 11.06 8.56 18.08
CA ARG A 28 11.84 7.89 19.12
C ARG A 28 13.30 8.38 19.19
N GLY A 29 13.70 9.36 18.37
CA GLY A 29 15.00 10.02 18.41
C GLY A 29 16.12 9.28 17.67
N PHE A 30 15.77 8.40 16.73
CA PHE A 30 16.75 7.66 15.96
C PHE A 30 17.17 8.38 14.67
N GLU A 31 18.45 8.24 14.29
CA GLU A 31 18.93 8.50 12.94
C GLU A 31 18.52 7.30 12.07
N VAL A 32 17.56 7.51 11.17
CA VAL A 32 16.99 6.43 10.35
C VAL A 32 17.80 6.24 9.08
N HIS A 33 18.30 5.03 8.88
CA HIS A 33 18.91 4.59 7.65
C HIS A 33 17.97 3.66 6.89
N LEU A 34 17.89 3.82 5.57
CA LEU A 34 16.96 3.08 4.74
C LEU A 34 17.69 2.34 3.61
N CYS A 35 17.73 1.01 3.69
CA CYS A 35 18.28 0.12 2.67
C CYS A 35 17.17 -0.27 1.69
N ILE A 36 17.35 0.11 0.42
CA ILE A 36 16.34 -0.01 -0.64
C ILE A 36 16.95 -0.56 -1.93
N ASP A 37 16.10 -1.01 -2.86
CA ASP A 37 16.56 -1.34 -4.20
C ASP A 37 17.01 -0.07 -4.96
N GLN A 38 18.12 -0.17 -5.69
CA GLN A 38 18.79 0.92 -6.41
C GLN A 38 17.85 1.65 -7.37
N SER A 39 16.85 0.98 -7.94
CA SER A 39 15.86 1.60 -8.82
C SER A 39 14.95 2.62 -8.13
N LEU A 40 14.87 2.59 -6.80
CA LEU A 40 14.03 3.48 -6.00
C LEU A 40 14.83 4.57 -5.26
N LYS A 41 16.15 4.67 -5.48
CA LYS A 41 17.01 5.61 -4.76
C LYS A 41 16.51 7.05 -4.81
N ASP A 42 16.24 7.55 -6.01
CA ASP A 42 15.86 8.94 -6.21
C ASP A 42 14.47 9.23 -5.61
N LEU A 43 13.55 8.26 -5.71
CA LEU A 43 12.26 8.37 -5.04
C LEU A 43 12.40 8.37 -3.52
N ALA A 44 13.23 7.49 -2.96
CA ALA A 44 13.45 7.43 -1.51
C ALA A 44 13.98 8.76 -0.96
N ALA A 45 14.90 9.41 -1.68
CA ALA A 45 15.41 10.73 -1.32
C ALA A 45 14.33 11.83 -1.38
N LEU A 46 13.34 11.72 -2.27
CA LEU A 46 12.21 12.65 -2.33
C LEU A 46 11.19 12.42 -1.20
N LEU A 47 10.91 11.16 -0.86
CA LEU A 47 9.92 10.80 0.16
C LEU A 47 10.43 10.97 1.59
N TYR A 48 11.72 10.74 1.80
CA TYR A 48 12.37 10.70 3.12
C TYR A 48 13.70 11.47 3.09
N PRO A 49 13.66 12.81 2.95
CA PRO A 49 14.87 13.63 2.83
C PRO A 49 15.78 13.56 4.05
N ASP A 50 15.22 13.29 5.24
CA ASP A 50 15.97 13.19 6.50
C ASP A 50 16.56 11.78 6.74
N CYS A 51 16.17 10.79 5.94
CA CYS A 51 16.71 9.43 6.02
C CYS A 51 18.05 9.30 5.27
N ILE A 52 18.96 8.51 5.84
CA ILE A 52 20.20 8.14 5.16
C ILE A 52 19.93 6.93 4.25
N ILE A 53 19.87 7.17 2.93
CA ILE A 53 19.55 6.14 1.94
C ILE A 53 20.78 5.29 1.56
N HIS A 54 20.61 3.97 1.60
CA HIS A 54 21.62 2.98 1.16
C HIS A 54 21.04 2.11 0.04
N PRO A 55 21.25 2.47 -1.22
CA PRO A 55 20.73 1.70 -2.34
C PRO A 55 21.60 0.46 -2.61
N ILE A 56 20.95 -0.67 -2.84
CA ILE A 56 21.59 -1.92 -3.28
C ILE A 56 20.89 -2.45 -4.53
N ILE A 57 21.56 -3.28 -5.32
CA ILE A 57 20.91 -3.98 -6.43
C ILE A 57 20.30 -5.26 -5.85
N ALA A 58 18.99 -5.27 -5.61
CA ALA A 58 18.27 -6.41 -5.03
C ALA A 58 17.47 -7.17 -6.09
N HIS A 59 16.82 -6.44 -6.99
CA HIS A 59 16.13 -6.99 -8.16
C HIS A 59 16.92 -6.58 -9.40
N GLY A 60 17.29 -7.53 -10.25
CA GLY A 60 18.16 -7.33 -11.43
C GLY A 60 17.67 -6.34 -12.50
N THR A 61 16.73 -5.45 -12.18
CA THR A 61 16.20 -4.35 -12.98
C THR A 61 17.23 -3.30 -13.35
N ALA A 62 18.24 -3.06 -12.49
CA ALA A 62 19.37 -2.19 -12.79
C ALA A 62 20.39 -2.81 -13.77
N ILE A 63 20.21 -4.08 -14.12
CA ILE A 63 21.19 -4.89 -14.85
C ILE A 63 20.68 -5.15 -16.26
N LYS A 64 20.55 -4.10 -17.09
CA LYS A 64 20.55 -4.32 -18.55
C LYS A 64 21.96 -4.74 -18.96
N GLY A 65 22.21 -6.05 -19.01
CA GLY A 65 23.33 -6.65 -19.76
C GLY A 65 24.68 -6.84 -19.06
N ARG A 66 24.78 -6.80 -17.72
CA ARG A 66 26.04 -7.09 -17.00
C ARG A 66 25.79 -7.91 -15.74
N GLY A 67 25.64 -9.24 -15.83
CA GLY A 67 25.16 -10.16 -14.77
C GLY A 67 25.72 -10.01 -13.33
N PHE A 68 26.12 -11.13 -12.72
CA PHE A 68 26.54 -11.15 -11.29
C PHE A 68 27.76 -10.24 -11.01
N ASP A 69 28.63 -10.08 -12.02
CA ASP A 69 29.92 -9.35 -11.93
C ASP A 69 29.77 -7.85 -11.63
N SER A 70 28.64 -7.23 -11.97
CA SER A 70 28.39 -5.82 -11.66
C SER A 70 27.68 -5.60 -10.33
N THR A 71 26.94 -6.61 -9.84
CA THR A 71 26.06 -6.52 -8.67
C THR A 71 26.84 -6.66 -7.36
N LEU A 72 27.68 -7.69 -7.28
CA LEU A 72 28.39 -8.02 -6.06
C LEU A 72 29.34 -6.90 -5.62
N PRO A 73 30.15 -6.26 -6.50
CA PRO A 73 31.01 -5.15 -6.09
C PRO A 73 30.26 -3.93 -5.58
N VAL A 74 29.09 -3.62 -6.15
CA VAL A 74 28.23 -2.50 -5.70
C VAL A 74 27.67 -2.80 -4.31
N ASN A 75 27.06 -3.99 -4.15
CA ASN A 75 26.44 -4.39 -2.89
C ASN A 75 27.48 -4.56 -1.77
N LEU A 76 28.65 -5.17 -2.05
CA LEU A 76 29.73 -5.34 -1.07
C LEU A 76 30.24 -4.01 -0.51
N LYS A 77 30.28 -2.94 -1.31
CA LYS A 77 30.66 -1.61 -0.81
C LYS A 77 29.67 -1.12 0.25
N ILE A 78 28.38 -1.32 0.05
CA ILE A 78 27.33 -0.97 1.00
C ILE A 78 27.39 -1.88 2.23
N PHE A 79 27.60 -3.19 2.05
CA PHE A 79 27.69 -4.14 3.18
C PHE A 79 28.90 -3.84 4.08
N ARG A 80 30.05 -3.50 3.49
CA ARG A 80 31.22 -3.01 4.23
C ARG A 80 30.99 -1.66 4.91
N LYS A 81 30.03 -0.86 4.43
CA LYS A 81 29.61 0.37 5.10
C LYS A 81 28.74 0.03 6.31
N PHE A 82 27.83 -0.94 6.19
CA PHE A 82 27.01 -1.42 7.30
C PHE A 82 27.85 -1.95 8.47
N SER A 83 28.94 -2.67 8.21
CA SER A 83 29.84 -3.15 9.26
C SER A 83 30.57 -2.03 10.04
N LYS A 84 30.54 -0.79 9.54
CA LYS A 84 31.11 0.39 10.21
C LYS A 84 30.09 1.17 11.03
N PHE A 85 28.79 0.87 10.87
CA PHE A 85 27.74 1.47 11.67
C PHE A 85 27.36 0.55 12.82
N ASP A 86 27.28 1.11 14.03
CA ASP A 86 26.61 0.44 15.14
C ASP A 86 25.12 0.76 15.10
N PHE A 87 24.36 -0.07 14.39
CA PHE A 87 22.90 -0.03 14.43
C PHE A 87 22.41 -0.65 15.74
N SER A 88 21.55 0.05 16.46
CA SER A 88 20.90 -0.48 17.66
C SER A 88 19.77 -1.44 17.32
N GLU A 89 19.04 -1.16 16.24
CA GLU A 89 17.90 -1.96 15.78
C GLU A 89 17.90 -2.05 14.24
N ILE A 90 17.54 -3.22 13.72
CA ILE A 90 17.41 -3.48 12.28
C ILE A 90 16.01 -3.99 12.00
N TYR A 91 15.27 -3.29 11.14
CA TYR A 91 13.90 -3.62 10.75
C TYR A 91 13.89 -4.22 9.34
N ASN A 92 13.82 -5.55 9.24
CA ASN A 92 13.88 -6.26 7.97
C ASN A 92 12.48 -6.69 7.50
N LEU A 93 11.92 -5.91 6.57
CA LEU A 93 10.47 -5.89 6.36
C LEU A 93 9.94 -6.94 5.39
N ASN A 94 10.76 -7.43 4.45
CA ASN A 94 10.25 -8.23 3.33
C ASN A 94 10.71 -9.69 3.38
N TYR A 95 9.83 -10.57 2.92
CA TYR A 95 10.12 -11.98 2.71
C TYR A 95 10.83 -12.18 1.37
N SER A 96 12.17 -12.24 1.38
CA SER A 96 12.95 -12.59 0.19
C SER A 96 14.30 -13.22 0.58
N PRO A 97 14.90 -14.05 -0.29
CA PRO A 97 16.24 -14.59 -0.05
C PRO A 97 17.29 -13.50 0.22
N MET A 98 17.22 -12.37 -0.48
CA MET A 98 18.13 -11.24 -0.28
C MET A 98 17.94 -10.61 1.10
N ASN A 99 16.70 -10.42 1.56
CA ASN A 99 16.43 -9.89 2.91
C ASN A 99 16.99 -10.83 3.99
N TYR A 100 16.84 -12.14 3.84
CA TYR A 100 17.44 -13.12 4.77
C TYR A 100 18.97 -13.06 4.73
N ALA A 101 19.59 -12.99 3.55
CA ALA A 101 21.04 -12.88 3.41
C ALA A 101 21.58 -11.59 4.05
N LEU A 102 20.92 -10.45 3.84
CA LEU A 102 21.31 -9.18 4.47
C LEU A 102 21.19 -9.22 5.99
N SER A 103 20.16 -9.87 6.52
CA SER A 103 19.97 -9.97 7.96
C SER A 103 21.14 -10.67 8.66
N ALA A 104 21.83 -11.58 7.97
CA ALA A 104 22.98 -12.30 8.50
C ALA A 104 24.23 -11.42 8.67
N LEU A 105 24.22 -10.18 8.17
CA LEU A 105 25.28 -9.20 8.40
C LEU A 105 25.23 -8.58 9.81
N PHE A 106 24.15 -8.82 10.56
CA PHE A 106 23.88 -8.18 11.84
C PHE A 106 23.69 -9.20 12.94
N ASP A 107 23.87 -8.78 14.19
CA ASP A 107 23.46 -9.57 15.36
C ASP A 107 21.96 -9.89 15.26
N PRO A 108 21.55 -11.17 15.20
CA PRO A 108 20.16 -11.55 15.05
C PRO A 108 19.25 -11.06 16.19
N ALA A 109 19.79 -10.77 17.37
CA ALA A 109 19.04 -10.18 18.48
C ALA A 109 18.58 -8.75 18.18
N LYS A 110 19.32 -8.01 17.36
CA LYS A 110 18.98 -6.66 16.92
C LYS A 110 18.04 -6.64 15.70
N VAL A 111 17.84 -7.78 15.03
CA VAL A 111 17.00 -7.87 13.82
C VAL A 111 15.55 -8.21 14.17
N LYS A 112 14.66 -7.29 13.78
CA LYS A 112 13.20 -7.38 13.81
C LYS A 112 12.67 -7.69 12.41
N GLY A 113 11.57 -8.44 12.33
CA GLY A 113 11.01 -8.93 11.07
C GLY A 113 11.65 -10.24 10.61
N HIS A 114 12.04 -10.33 9.34
CA HIS A 114 12.67 -11.53 8.77
C HIS A 114 14.16 -11.60 9.17
N ARG A 115 14.65 -12.76 9.63
CA ARG A 115 16.06 -12.90 10.03
C ARG A 115 16.61 -14.30 9.82
N LEU A 116 17.92 -14.40 9.64
CA LEU A 116 18.65 -15.65 9.64
C LEU A 116 19.33 -15.84 11.02
N VAL A 117 19.09 -16.97 11.67
CA VAL A 117 19.72 -17.35 12.94
C VAL A 117 20.37 -18.71 12.75
N ASN A 118 21.71 -18.80 12.85
CA ASN A 118 22.45 -20.06 12.67
C ASN A 118 22.06 -20.80 11.37
N GLY A 119 21.87 -20.06 10.27
CA GLY A 119 21.47 -20.62 8.97
C GLY A 119 19.97 -20.92 8.82
N GLN A 120 19.16 -20.73 9.87
CA GLN A 120 17.72 -20.96 9.82
C GLN A 120 16.95 -19.66 9.58
N ALA A 121 16.01 -19.70 8.64
CA ALA A 121 15.10 -18.58 8.36
C ALA A 121 14.05 -18.48 9.48
N MET A 122 14.13 -17.41 10.26
CA MET A 122 13.22 -17.10 11.35
C MET A 122 12.50 -15.76 11.09
N LYS A 123 11.47 -15.49 11.90
CA LYS A 123 10.74 -14.23 11.89
C LYS A 123 10.53 -13.77 13.33
N SER A 124 10.33 -12.47 13.54
CA SER A 124 9.84 -11.97 14.84
C SER A 124 8.46 -12.54 15.16
N ARG A 125 8.15 -12.67 16.47
CA ARG A 125 6.85 -13.17 16.95
C ARG A 125 5.66 -12.44 16.32
N TRP A 126 5.76 -11.12 16.18
CA TRP A 126 4.75 -10.30 15.50
C TRP A 126 4.50 -10.77 14.06
N PHE A 127 5.55 -11.02 13.27
CA PHE A 127 5.40 -11.53 11.90
C PHE A 127 4.84 -12.95 11.87
N ASP A 128 5.25 -13.81 12.81
CA ASP A 128 4.65 -15.14 12.92
C ASP A 128 3.14 -15.07 13.18
N PHE A 129 2.69 -14.14 14.04
CA PHE A 129 1.28 -13.86 14.31
C PHE A 129 0.56 -13.28 13.08
N THR A 130 1.09 -12.23 12.46
CA THR A 130 0.43 -11.57 11.33
C THR A 130 0.38 -12.44 10.07
N PHE A 131 1.31 -13.36 9.87
CA PHE A 131 1.22 -14.35 8.78
C PHE A 131 0.03 -15.31 8.97
N ARG A 132 -0.35 -15.62 10.20
CA ARG A 132 -1.57 -16.40 10.49
C ARG A 132 -2.82 -15.55 10.29
N LEU A 133 -2.76 -14.29 10.71
CA LEU A 133 -3.81 -13.30 10.47
C LEU A 133 -4.04 -13.05 8.97
N ALA A 134 -2.99 -13.10 8.14
CA ALA A 134 -3.08 -12.92 6.70
C ALA A 134 -3.92 -14.00 5.99
N ALA A 135 -4.24 -15.11 6.65
CA ALA A 135 -5.23 -16.06 6.13
C ALA A 135 -6.68 -15.51 6.16
N GLU A 136 -6.93 -14.47 6.96
CA GLU A 136 -8.23 -13.79 7.14
C GLU A 136 -8.27 -12.49 6.36
N ARG A 137 -7.93 -12.54 5.06
CA ARG A 137 -7.69 -11.36 4.22
C ARG A 137 -8.78 -10.29 4.30
N ARG A 138 -10.06 -10.69 4.34
CA ARG A 138 -11.18 -9.75 4.43
C ARG A 138 -11.25 -8.97 5.75
N ASN A 139 -10.72 -9.55 6.82
CA ASN A 139 -10.77 -9.03 8.19
C ASN A 139 -9.42 -8.48 8.67
N ASN A 140 -8.47 -8.35 7.75
CA ASN A 140 -7.09 -8.04 8.04
C ASN A 140 -6.87 -6.52 8.18
N ILE A 141 -5.69 -6.13 8.68
CA ILE A 141 -5.28 -4.73 8.85
C ILE A 141 -4.30 -4.30 7.76
N ASN A 142 -4.06 -2.99 7.69
CA ASN A 142 -3.28 -2.41 6.62
C ASN A 142 -1.78 -2.77 6.77
N LEU A 143 -1.09 -3.00 5.65
CA LEU A 143 0.34 -3.34 5.64
C LEU A 143 1.22 -2.30 6.34
N VAL A 144 0.85 -1.02 6.30
CA VAL A 144 1.55 0.06 7.02
C VAL A 144 1.56 -0.20 8.52
N ASP A 145 0.46 -0.73 9.07
CA ASP A 145 0.32 -1.04 10.50
C ASP A 145 1.12 -2.29 10.89
N TYR A 146 1.21 -3.27 9.98
CA TYR A 146 2.08 -4.44 10.16
C TYR A 146 3.54 -4.05 10.36
N TRP A 147 4.05 -3.12 9.56
CA TRP A 147 5.44 -2.69 9.70
C TRP A 147 5.67 -1.76 10.88
N ALA A 148 4.74 -0.83 11.13
CA ALA A 148 4.82 0.07 12.28
C ALA A 148 4.87 -0.71 13.61
N ALA A 149 4.07 -1.77 13.74
CA ALA A 149 3.98 -2.58 14.97
C ALA A 149 5.22 -3.43 15.28
N LEU A 150 6.26 -3.43 14.42
CA LEU A 150 7.59 -3.93 14.81
C LEU A 150 8.29 -3.00 15.83
N SER A 151 7.88 -1.74 15.89
CA SER A 151 8.35 -0.77 16.86
C SER A 151 7.30 -0.60 17.96
N PRO A 152 7.71 -0.49 19.25
CA PRO A 152 6.85 0.10 20.25
C PRO A 152 6.59 1.58 19.91
N ASP A 153 5.63 2.18 20.61
CA ASP A 153 5.32 3.61 20.57
C ASP A 153 4.99 4.12 19.16
N MET A 154 4.21 3.35 18.40
CA MET A 154 3.76 3.73 17.06
C MET A 154 3.10 5.11 17.08
N ILE A 155 3.50 5.99 16.15
CA ILE A 155 2.83 7.28 15.98
C ILE A 155 1.34 7.10 15.69
N ALA A 156 0.52 8.10 16.00
CA ALA A 156 -0.90 8.02 15.73
C ALA A 156 -1.13 7.86 14.20
N PRO A 157 -2.06 6.99 13.77
CA PRO A 157 -2.28 6.73 12.35
C PRO A 157 -2.69 7.97 11.55
N SER A 158 -3.38 8.92 12.20
CA SER A 158 -3.77 10.20 11.61
C SER A 158 -2.59 11.15 11.35
N GLU A 159 -1.43 10.91 11.96
CA GLU A 159 -0.23 11.74 11.81
C GLU A 159 0.69 11.24 10.68
N VAL A 160 0.41 10.06 10.11
CA VAL A 160 1.26 9.44 9.08
C VAL A 160 1.20 10.22 7.77
N ASN A 161 -0.02 10.55 7.33
CA ASN A 161 -0.27 11.25 6.07
C ASN A 161 -1.19 12.43 6.34
N PRO A 162 -1.04 13.55 5.60
CA PRO A 162 -1.98 14.66 5.69
C PRO A 162 -3.40 14.18 5.38
N SER A 163 -4.39 14.79 6.05
CA SER A 163 -5.80 14.61 5.67
C SER A 163 -6.00 14.98 4.20
N ALA A 164 -6.69 14.12 3.46
CA ALA A 164 -6.84 14.32 2.03
C ALA A 164 -7.62 15.59 1.70
N CYS A 165 -7.04 16.45 0.85
CA CYS A 165 -7.63 17.71 0.43
C CYS A 165 -7.37 17.96 -1.07
N PRO A 166 -8.39 18.34 -1.88
CA PRO A 166 -8.19 18.70 -3.28
C PRO A 166 -7.22 19.88 -3.46
N ALA A 167 -6.34 19.81 -4.45
CA ALA A 167 -5.33 20.85 -4.71
C ALA A 167 -5.60 21.74 -5.95
N GLY A 168 -6.65 21.46 -6.74
CA GLY A 168 -7.22 22.41 -7.71
C GLY A 168 -6.85 22.27 -9.18
N GLU A 169 -5.92 21.38 -9.58
CA GLU A 169 -5.50 21.29 -10.99
C GLU A 169 -6.24 20.25 -11.85
N GLY A 170 -7.16 19.47 -11.28
CA GLY A 170 -7.97 18.48 -12.00
C GLY A 170 -7.82 17.04 -11.49
N ILE A 171 -8.28 16.06 -12.27
CA ILE A 171 -8.27 14.65 -11.84
C ILE A 171 -7.14 13.86 -12.47
N GLY A 172 -6.49 13.01 -11.67
CA GLY A 172 -5.54 12.01 -12.17
C GLY A 172 -6.24 10.67 -12.37
N VAL A 173 -5.87 9.94 -13.42
CA VAL A 173 -6.40 8.61 -13.72
C VAL A 173 -5.24 7.65 -13.95
N VAL A 174 -5.06 6.68 -13.07
CA VAL A 174 -4.05 5.63 -13.23
C VAL A 174 -4.60 4.53 -14.13
N LEU A 175 -3.96 4.32 -15.28
CA LEU A 175 -4.49 3.48 -16.37
C LEU A 175 -4.45 1.98 -16.06
N ALA A 176 -3.41 1.52 -15.37
CA ALA A 176 -3.31 0.15 -14.92
C ALA A 176 -2.39 0.03 -13.70
N GLY A 177 -2.57 -1.05 -12.95
CA GLY A 177 -1.55 -1.57 -12.04
C GLY A 177 -0.65 -2.59 -12.73
N ARG A 178 0.41 -3.01 -12.04
CA ARG A 178 1.30 -4.09 -12.50
C ARG A 178 0.55 -5.40 -12.76
N GLU A 179 -0.55 -5.63 -12.03
CA GLU A 179 -1.46 -6.75 -12.22
C GLU A 179 -2.67 -6.32 -13.06
N SER A 180 -2.79 -6.89 -14.26
CA SER A 180 -3.85 -6.53 -15.21
C SER A 180 -5.25 -6.74 -14.64
N ARG A 181 -5.44 -7.76 -13.78
CA ARG A 181 -6.74 -8.11 -13.17
C ARG A 181 -7.24 -7.11 -12.12
N ARG A 182 -6.37 -6.25 -11.59
CA ARG A 182 -6.75 -5.18 -10.65
C ARG A 182 -7.23 -3.92 -11.37
N SER A 183 -7.14 -3.86 -12.70
CA SER A 183 -7.39 -2.66 -13.48
C SER A 183 -8.71 -2.79 -14.25
N LEU A 184 -9.49 -1.71 -14.30
CA LEU A 184 -10.68 -1.68 -15.14
C LEU A 184 -10.26 -1.52 -16.61
N PRO A 185 -10.88 -2.25 -17.56
CA PRO A 185 -10.71 -1.99 -18.97
C PRO A 185 -11.10 -0.55 -19.33
N VAL A 186 -10.52 0.01 -20.38
CA VAL A 186 -10.74 1.42 -20.79
C VAL A 186 -12.21 1.69 -21.11
N GLU A 187 -12.94 0.69 -21.58
CA GLU A 187 -14.37 0.74 -21.89
C GLU A 187 -15.23 0.96 -20.64
N VAL A 188 -14.78 0.42 -19.51
CA VAL A 188 -15.45 0.57 -18.20
C VAL A 188 -14.95 1.84 -17.50
N LEU A 189 -13.66 2.16 -17.65
CA LEU A 189 -13.04 3.31 -16.98
C LEU A 189 -13.46 4.65 -17.59
N ALA A 190 -13.64 4.77 -18.91
CA ALA A 190 -13.95 6.06 -19.54
C ALA A 190 -15.28 6.68 -19.04
N PRO A 191 -16.42 5.95 -18.96
CA PRO A 191 -17.66 6.49 -18.39
C PRO A 191 -17.53 6.93 -16.93
N LEU A 192 -16.74 6.20 -16.13
CA LEU A 192 -16.43 6.55 -14.73
C LEU A 192 -15.69 7.88 -14.65
N VAL A 193 -14.64 8.04 -15.45
CA VAL A 193 -13.83 9.27 -15.50
C VAL A 193 -14.69 10.48 -15.89
N LEU A 194 -15.60 10.33 -16.86
CA LEU A 194 -16.53 11.39 -17.25
C LEU A 194 -17.48 11.78 -16.12
N SER A 195 -18.04 10.80 -15.42
CA SER A 195 -18.97 11.00 -14.30
C SER A 195 -18.28 11.73 -13.14
N VAL A 196 -17.04 11.33 -12.82
CA VAL A 196 -16.23 11.96 -11.78
C VAL A 196 -15.82 13.38 -12.17
N ARG A 197 -15.32 13.59 -13.40
CA ARG A 197 -14.96 14.91 -13.92
C ARG A 197 -16.12 15.90 -13.80
N SER A 198 -17.32 15.48 -14.20
CA SER A 198 -18.54 16.29 -14.13
C SER A 198 -18.87 16.67 -12.67
N THR A 199 -18.89 15.68 -11.77
CA THR A 199 -19.25 15.88 -10.36
C THR A 199 -18.26 16.76 -9.62
N LYS A 200 -16.96 16.64 -9.92
CA LYS A 200 -15.91 17.46 -9.32
C LYS A 200 -15.75 18.84 -9.97
N LYS A 201 -16.46 19.10 -11.08
CA LYS A 201 -16.33 20.33 -11.89
C LYS A 201 -14.88 20.60 -12.34
N CYS A 202 -14.07 19.55 -12.45
CA CYS A 202 -12.69 19.64 -12.91
C CYS A 202 -12.66 19.72 -14.44
N LYS A 203 -11.80 20.57 -15.02
CA LYS A 203 -11.62 20.61 -16.48
C LYS A 203 -10.60 19.58 -16.95
N LYS A 204 -9.42 19.57 -16.33
CA LYS A 204 -8.26 18.78 -16.76
C LYS A 204 -8.31 17.34 -16.26
N ILE A 205 -7.81 16.43 -17.09
CA ILE A 205 -7.55 15.03 -16.75
C ILE A 205 -6.08 14.71 -17.05
N PHE A 206 -5.40 14.06 -16.12
CA PHE A 206 -4.03 13.56 -16.31
C PHE A 206 -4.02 12.03 -16.28
N LEU A 207 -3.64 11.39 -17.39
CA LEU A 207 -3.51 9.92 -17.43
C LEU A 207 -2.11 9.54 -16.98
N LEU A 208 -2.04 8.70 -15.94
CA LEU A 208 -0.82 8.29 -15.28
C LEU A 208 -0.59 6.80 -15.47
N GLY A 209 0.68 6.40 -15.51
CA GLY A 209 1.09 5.02 -15.70
C GLY A 209 2.54 4.92 -16.15
N SER A 210 3.06 3.71 -16.24
CA SER A 210 4.39 3.50 -16.81
C SER A 210 4.35 3.58 -18.34
N ARG A 211 5.50 3.36 -18.99
CA ARG A 211 5.59 3.35 -20.45
C ARG A 211 4.73 2.27 -21.09
N SER A 212 4.51 1.13 -20.44
CA SER A 212 3.65 0.06 -20.96
C SER A 212 2.18 0.48 -21.10
N GLU A 213 1.73 1.45 -20.30
CA GLU A 213 0.35 1.93 -20.31
C GLU A 213 0.10 3.08 -21.29
N HIS A 214 1.13 3.56 -22.02
CA HIS A 214 0.96 4.67 -22.97
C HIS A 214 -0.14 4.39 -23.99
N GLU A 215 -0.23 3.16 -24.50
CA GLU A 215 -1.25 2.75 -25.47
C GLU A 215 -2.65 2.67 -24.84
N SER A 216 -2.77 2.16 -23.61
CA SER A 216 -4.03 2.22 -22.86
C SER A 216 -4.52 3.66 -22.69
N GLY A 217 -3.60 4.61 -22.46
CA GLY A 217 -3.92 6.03 -22.38
C GLY A 217 -4.42 6.60 -23.71
N ARG A 218 -3.87 6.18 -24.85
CA ARG A 218 -4.39 6.55 -26.18
C ARG A 218 -5.79 5.98 -26.42
N LYS A 219 -6.01 4.71 -26.05
CA LYS A 219 -7.33 4.08 -26.17
C LYS A 219 -8.37 4.78 -25.31
N LEU A 220 -8.03 5.16 -24.08
CA LEU A 220 -8.93 5.93 -23.22
C LEU A 220 -9.23 7.31 -23.81
N LEU A 221 -8.23 8.05 -24.30
CA LEU A 221 -8.42 9.33 -25.00
C LEU A 221 -9.41 9.21 -26.16
N ALA A 222 -9.27 8.17 -26.99
CA ALA A 222 -10.14 7.93 -28.14
C ALA A 222 -11.60 7.61 -27.75
N LYS A 223 -11.85 7.25 -26.49
CA LYS A 223 -13.20 7.00 -25.95
C LYS A 223 -13.82 8.24 -25.31
N LEU A 224 -13.05 9.31 -25.09
CA LEU A 224 -13.57 10.55 -24.50
C LEU A 224 -14.19 11.46 -25.57
N PRO A 225 -15.23 12.25 -25.23
CA PRO A 225 -15.74 13.28 -26.13
C PRO A 225 -14.65 14.27 -26.54
N PRO A 226 -14.67 14.84 -27.76
CA PRO A 226 -13.58 15.68 -28.28
C PRO A 226 -13.17 16.82 -27.36
N ALA A 227 -14.13 17.53 -26.75
CA ALA A 227 -13.85 18.60 -25.81
C ALA A 227 -13.13 18.12 -24.53
N VAL A 228 -13.47 16.93 -24.04
CA VAL A 228 -12.82 16.34 -22.86
C VAL A 228 -11.45 15.80 -23.21
N ALA A 229 -11.31 15.17 -24.39
CA ALA A 229 -10.03 14.69 -24.90
C ALA A 229 -9.02 15.84 -25.07
N ALA A 230 -9.47 17.03 -25.51
CA ALA A 230 -8.65 18.23 -25.60
C ALA A 230 -8.12 18.72 -24.23
N ASP A 231 -8.89 18.51 -23.15
CA ASP A 231 -8.51 18.81 -21.78
C ASP A 231 -7.75 17.65 -21.08
N THR A 232 -7.48 16.55 -21.78
CA THR A 232 -6.87 15.35 -21.21
C THR A 232 -5.43 15.18 -21.69
N VAL A 233 -4.50 15.07 -20.75
CA VAL A 233 -3.07 14.90 -21.03
C VAL A 233 -2.64 13.47 -20.68
N ASN A 234 -2.16 12.71 -21.66
CA ASN A 234 -1.56 11.40 -21.41
C ASN A 234 -0.08 11.54 -21.02
N LEU A 235 0.20 11.33 -19.73
CA LEU A 235 1.53 11.38 -19.12
C LEU A 235 2.13 9.99 -18.87
N ALA A 236 1.46 8.91 -19.27
CA ALA A 236 1.94 7.56 -19.05
C ALA A 236 3.31 7.33 -19.72
N GLY A 237 4.32 6.98 -18.92
CA GLY A 237 5.71 6.84 -19.38
C GLY A 237 6.41 8.15 -19.74
N LYS A 238 5.84 9.31 -19.39
CA LYS A 238 6.42 10.65 -19.65
C LYS A 238 6.84 11.39 -18.37
N THR A 239 6.68 10.77 -17.21
CA THR A 239 7.11 11.30 -15.92
C THR A 239 8.27 10.48 -15.37
N ASP A 240 9.27 11.16 -14.84
CA ASP A 240 10.19 10.59 -13.84
C ASP A 240 9.54 10.69 -12.44
N TRP A 241 10.31 10.38 -11.38
CA TRP A 241 9.79 10.45 -10.01
C TRP A 241 9.35 11.87 -9.63
N GLN A 242 10.18 12.88 -9.91
CA GLN A 242 9.86 14.27 -9.58
C GLN A 242 8.63 14.76 -10.35
N GLY A 243 8.53 14.45 -11.65
CA GLY A 243 7.39 14.79 -12.49
C GLY A 243 6.10 14.10 -12.02
N LEU A 244 6.19 12.85 -11.55
CA LEU A 244 5.05 12.16 -10.96
C LEU A 244 4.59 12.84 -9.66
N LEU A 245 5.52 13.14 -8.73
CA LEU A 245 5.21 13.86 -7.49
C LEU A 245 4.58 15.23 -7.77
N ASN A 246 5.16 16.00 -8.69
CA ASN A 246 4.68 17.33 -9.09
C ASN A 246 3.28 17.27 -9.72
N THR A 247 2.98 16.21 -10.47
CA THR A 247 1.64 16.04 -11.07
C THR A 247 0.63 15.62 -10.01
N VAL A 248 0.96 14.63 -9.17
CA VAL A 248 0.03 14.06 -8.20
C VAL A 248 -0.32 15.07 -7.11
N SER A 249 0.67 15.83 -6.60
CA SER A 249 0.51 16.81 -5.51
C SER A 249 -0.45 17.98 -5.82
N LYS A 250 -0.92 18.10 -7.06
CA LYS A 250 -1.79 19.20 -7.50
C LYS A 250 -3.19 18.74 -7.90
N LEU A 251 -3.47 17.44 -7.83
CA LEU A 251 -4.75 16.90 -8.24
C LEU A 251 -5.85 17.22 -7.22
N ASP A 252 -7.08 17.32 -7.71
CA ASP A 252 -8.30 17.34 -6.89
C ASP A 252 -8.69 15.93 -6.41
N LEU A 253 -8.34 14.92 -7.20
CA LEU A 253 -8.66 13.52 -6.96
C LEU A 253 -7.79 12.63 -7.84
N LEU A 254 -7.29 11.52 -7.30
CA LEU A 254 -6.70 10.43 -8.06
C LEU A 254 -7.68 9.25 -8.15
N MET A 255 -8.11 8.90 -9.36
CA MET A 255 -8.79 7.63 -9.64
C MET A 255 -7.75 6.55 -9.97
N THR A 256 -7.78 5.43 -9.26
CA THR A 256 -6.71 4.44 -9.38
C THR A 256 -7.15 3.03 -8.97
N PRO A 257 -6.60 1.97 -9.59
CA PRO A 257 -6.57 0.66 -8.96
C PRO A 257 -5.56 0.65 -7.78
N ASP A 258 -5.43 -0.48 -7.09
CA ASP A 258 -4.41 -0.67 -6.05
C ASP A 258 -2.99 -0.69 -6.66
N THR A 259 -2.28 0.45 -6.56
CA THR A 259 -0.96 0.70 -7.14
C THR A 259 -0.10 1.60 -6.26
N GLY A 260 1.21 1.65 -6.53
CA GLY A 260 2.10 2.59 -5.83
C GLY A 260 1.67 4.07 -5.95
N THR A 261 1.10 4.48 -7.09
CA THR A 261 0.65 5.86 -7.31
C THR A 261 -0.51 6.23 -6.38
N MET A 262 -1.35 5.26 -6.03
CA MET A 262 -2.40 5.44 -5.01
C MET A 262 -1.81 5.83 -3.65
N HIS A 263 -0.79 5.09 -3.21
CA HIS A 263 -0.13 5.36 -1.93
C HIS A 263 0.64 6.69 -1.97
N LEU A 264 1.21 7.06 -3.13
CA LEU A 264 1.84 8.36 -3.32
C LEU A 264 0.82 9.51 -3.18
N ALA A 265 -0.38 9.39 -3.76
CA ALA A 265 -1.43 10.38 -3.57
C ALA A 265 -1.82 10.50 -2.09
N ALA A 266 -1.99 9.39 -1.37
CA ALA A 266 -2.23 9.41 0.07
C ALA A 266 -1.09 10.07 0.84
N HIS A 267 0.17 9.78 0.49
CA HIS A 267 1.35 10.41 1.08
C HIS A 267 1.36 11.94 0.93
N LEU A 268 0.89 12.43 -0.23
CA LEU A 268 0.84 13.84 -0.58
C LEU A 268 -0.43 14.55 -0.07
N GLY A 269 -1.33 13.85 0.63
CA GLY A 269 -2.59 14.43 1.09
C GLY A 269 -3.61 14.66 -0.02
N ILE A 270 -3.55 13.90 -1.10
CA ILE A 270 -4.45 14.03 -2.25
C ILE A 270 -5.57 12.99 -2.16
N PRO A 271 -6.85 13.40 -2.33
CA PRO A 271 -7.97 12.47 -2.31
C PRO A 271 -7.79 11.34 -3.31
N VAL A 272 -8.15 10.13 -2.89
CA VAL A 272 -8.06 8.91 -3.70
C VAL A 272 -9.47 8.36 -3.86
N MET A 273 -9.83 8.03 -5.10
CA MET A 273 -10.94 7.14 -5.42
C MET A 273 -10.36 5.81 -5.92
N GLY A 274 -10.27 4.83 -5.02
CA GLY A 274 -9.78 3.49 -5.34
C GLY A 274 -10.87 2.64 -6.01
N LEU A 275 -10.53 1.98 -7.10
CA LEU A 275 -11.41 1.05 -7.82
C LEU A 275 -10.89 -0.37 -7.59
N PHE A 276 -11.42 -1.04 -6.56
CA PHE A 276 -10.84 -2.27 -6.00
C PHE A 276 -11.59 -3.51 -6.48
N LEU A 277 -10.85 -4.44 -7.06
CA LEU A 277 -11.31 -5.75 -7.51
C LEU A 277 -10.14 -6.76 -7.51
N SER A 278 -10.43 -8.02 -7.81
CA SER A 278 -9.45 -9.10 -7.85
C SER A 278 -8.76 -9.28 -6.49
N SER A 279 -7.43 -9.11 -6.42
CA SER A 279 -6.64 -9.33 -5.20
C SER A 279 -6.56 -8.11 -4.28
N ALA A 280 -7.05 -6.95 -4.71
CA ALA A 280 -7.07 -5.73 -3.92
C ALA A 280 -8.18 -5.76 -2.87
N TRP A 281 -7.86 -5.36 -1.63
CA TRP A 281 -8.81 -5.25 -0.53
C TRP A 281 -8.47 -4.04 0.33
N CYS A 282 -9.44 -3.14 0.55
CA CYS A 282 -9.20 -1.83 1.15
C CYS A 282 -8.53 -1.92 2.52
N THR A 283 -8.93 -2.87 3.36
CA THR A 283 -8.37 -2.98 4.71
C THR A 283 -6.94 -3.50 4.72
N GLU A 284 -6.48 -4.18 3.66
CA GLU A 284 -5.10 -4.69 3.53
C GLU A 284 -4.16 -3.67 2.86
N THR A 285 -4.60 -3.10 1.74
CA THR A 285 -3.74 -2.28 0.84
C THR A 285 -4.36 -0.95 0.47
N GLY A 286 -5.46 -0.54 1.08
CA GLY A 286 -6.08 0.75 0.83
C GLY A 286 -5.15 1.94 1.15
N PRO A 287 -5.44 3.12 0.60
CA PRO A 287 -4.69 4.35 0.88
C PRO A 287 -4.74 4.65 2.38
N TYR A 288 -3.58 4.92 2.95
CA TYR A 288 -3.42 5.09 4.39
C TYR A 288 -3.68 6.54 4.79
N GLY A 289 -4.58 6.77 5.76
CA GLY A 289 -4.93 8.10 6.24
C GLY A 289 -6.41 8.45 6.03
N LEU A 290 -6.74 9.72 6.25
CA LEU A 290 -8.12 10.24 6.26
C LEU A 290 -8.53 10.80 4.90
N GLY A 291 -9.79 10.57 4.49
CA GLY A 291 -10.42 11.29 3.38
C GLY A 291 -10.27 10.66 1.99
N HIS A 292 -10.00 9.35 1.94
CA HIS A 292 -10.01 8.57 0.70
C HIS A 292 -11.31 7.76 0.57
N THR A 293 -11.73 7.45 -0.66
CA THR A 293 -12.93 6.65 -0.94
C THR A 293 -12.54 5.43 -1.77
N ILE A 294 -13.04 4.25 -1.41
CA ILE A 294 -12.83 2.99 -2.15
C ILE A 294 -14.17 2.46 -2.62
N ILE A 295 -14.30 2.24 -3.92
CA ILE A 295 -15.37 1.46 -4.54
C ILE A 295 -14.83 0.04 -4.71
N GLN A 296 -15.33 -0.89 -3.90
CA GLN A 296 -14.82 -2.26 -3.81
C GLN A 296 -15.84 -3.26 -4.33
N ALA A 297 -15.43 -4.12 -5.26
CA ALA A 297 -16.18 -5.30 -5.61
C ALA A 297 -16.09 -6.34 -4.50
N ASP A 298 -17.24 -6.75 -3.99
CA ASP A 298 -17.37 -7.89 -3.10
C ASP A 298 -17.95 -9.07 -3.88
N SER A 299 -17.13 -10.09 -4.03
CA SER A 299 -17.49 -11.37 -4.64
C SER A 299 -17.02 -12.45 -3.69
N ASP A 300 -17.73 -13.57 -3.58
CA ASP A 300 -17.33 -14.77 -2.82
C ASP A 300 -15.84 -15.19 -2.99
N CYS A 301 -15.26 -15.02 -4.18
CA CYS A 301 -13.86 -15.35 -4.48
C CYS A 301 -12.85 -14.24 -4.12
N SER A 302 -13.33 -13.06 -3.69
CA SER A 302 -12.51 -11.90 -3.34
C SER A 302 -12.11 -11.88 -1.85
N PRO A 303 -10.95 -11.32 -1.50
CA PRO A 303 -9.86 -10.98 -2.40
C PRO A 303 -9.13 -12.25 -2.86
N CYS A 304 -8.90 -12.38 -4.18
CA CYS A 304 -8.25 -13.57 -4.73
C CYS A 304 -6.72 -13.53 -4.56
N THR A 305 -6.06 -14.67 -4.71
CA THR A 305 -4.59 -14.75 -4.67
C THR A 305 -3.98 -14.25 -5.98
N GLU A 306 -3.08 -13.28 -5.93
CA GLU A 306 -2.45 -12.67 -7.12
C GLU A 306 -1.67 -13.67 -7.96
N SER A 307 -0.96 -14.62 -7.32
CA SER A 307 -0.16 -15.62 -8.01
C SER A 307 -0.97 -16.75 -8.67
N GLN A 308 -2.28 -16.78 -8.48
CA GLN A 308 -3.17 -17.81 -9.04
C GLN A 308 -4.01 -17.25 -10.19
N PRO A 309 -4.26 -18.01 -11.27
CA PRO A 309 -5.12 -17.56 -12.35
C PRO A 309 -6.56 -17.35 -11.88
N CYS A 310 -7.34 -16.58 -12.65
CA CYS A 310 -8.75 -16.37 -12.33
C CYS A 310 -9.58 -17.56 -12.84
N TYR A 311 -10.23 -18.28 -11.93
CA TYR A 311 -11.16 -19.36 -12.28
C TYR A 311 -12.63 -18.92 -12.33
N ASN A 312 -12.88 -17.61 -12.19
CA ASN A 312 -14.23 -17.03 -12.08
C ASN A 312 -14.49 -15.98 -13.18
N ASP A 313 -13.74 -16.03 -14.29
CA ASP A 313 -13.88 -15.14 -15.45
C ASP A 313 -14.04 -13.64 -15.11
N LEU A 314 -13.23 -13.18 -14.15
CA LEU A 314 -13.27 -11.80 -13.65
C LEU A 314 -14.69 -11.32 -13.26
N LYS A 315 -15.54 -12.18 -12.68
CA LYS A 315 -16.91 -11.79 -12.27
C LYS A 315 -16.98 -10.54 -11.39
N CYS A 316 -15.94 -10.26 -10.60
CA CYS A 316 -15.79 -9.04 -9.81
C CYS A 316 -15.74 -7.74 -10.65
N LEU A 317 -15.50 -7.83 -11.95
CA LEU A 317 -15.56 -6.70 -12.89
C LEU A 317 -17.01 -6.33 -13.26
N ASN A 318 -17.95 -7.28 -13.21
CA ASN A 318 -19.31 -7.08 -13.73
C ASN A 318 -20.06 -5.93 -13.03
N PRO A 319 -20.00 -5.77 -11.70
CA PRO A 319 -20.65 -4.64 -11.05
C PRO A 319 -20.13 -3.27 -11.50
N PHE A 320 -18.86 -3.17 -11.94
CA PHE A 320 -18.30 -1.93 -12.48
C PHE A 320 -18.82 -1.59 -13.89
N LYS A 321 -19.33 -2.58 -14.63
CA LYS A 321 -19.93 -2.38 -15.96
C LYS A 321 -21.37 -1.86 -15.88
N ASP A 322 -21.99 -1.90 -14.69
CA ASP A 322 -23.37 -1.49 -14.51
C ASP A 322 -23.51 0.03 -14.61
N SER A 323 -24.40 0.49 -15.50
CA SER A 323 -24.66 1.92 -15.74
C SER A 323 -25.15 2.69 -14.50
N SER A 324 -25.76 2.00 -13.52
CA SER A 324 -26.19 2.61 -12.27
C SER A 324 -25.01 3.14 -11.44
N LEU A 325 -23.79 2.60 -11.62
CA LEU A 325 -22.59 3.13 -10.97
C LEU A 325 -22.31 4.59 -11.38
N MET A 326 -22.56 4.96 -12.64
CA MET A 326 -22.34 6.33 -13.12
C MET A 326 -23.34 7.26 -12.44
N ARG A 327 -24.60 6.79 -12.33
CA ARG A 327 -25.66 7.48 -11.61
C ARG A 327 -25.31 7.65 -10.13
N PHE A 328 -24.78 6.61 -9.47
CA PHE A 328 -24.26 6.69 -8.11
C PHE A 328 -23.17 7.75 -7.98
N ILE A 329 -22.17 7.76 -8.87
CA ILE A 329 -21.06 8.73 -8.81
C ILE A 329 -21.58 10.17 -8.94
N VAL A 330 -22.54 10.40 -9.84
CA VAL A 330 -23.12 11.74 -10.06
C VAL A 330 -24.00 12.20 -8.91
N THR A 331 -24.83 11.31 -8.35
CA THR A 331 -25.82 11.72 -7.34
C THR A 331 -25.36 11.51 -5.90
N GLY A 332 -24.36 10.66 -5.66
CA GLY A 332 -23.92 10.23 -4.32
C GLY A 332 -24.96 9.42 -3.53
N LYS A 333 -26.02 8.95 -4.19
CA LYS A 333 -27.19 8.34 -3.54
C LYS A 333 -27.00 6.82 -3.40
N PRO A 334 -26.97 6.24 -2.18
CA PRO A 334 -26.68 4.82 -1.97
C PRO A 334 -27.56 3.86 -2.77
N GLU A 335 -28.83 4.21 -3.00
CA GLU A 335 -29.80 3.40 -3.75
C GLU A 335 -29.45 3.24 -5.24
N HIS A 336 -28.55 4.06 -5.78
CA HIS A 336 -28.06 3.92 -7.15
C HIS A 336 -26.80 3.04 -7.24
N LEU A 337 -26.22 2.60 -6.12
CA LEU A 337 -25.04 1.76 -6.14
C LEU A 337 -25.41 0.35 -6.67
N PRO A 338 -24.72 -0.18 -7.70
CA PRO A 338 -25.00 -1.52 -8.20
C PRO A 338 -24.77 -2.59 -7.12
N PRO A 339 -25.55 -3.68 -7.14
CA PRO A 339 -25.29 -4.82 -6.29
C PRO A 339 -23.89 -5.40 -6.57
N GLY A 340 -23.23 -5.90 -5.53
CA GLY A 340 -21.86 -6.42 -5.60
C GLY A 340 -20.76 -5.36 -5.47
N LEU A 341 -21.12 -4.08 -5.32
CA LEU A 341 -20.20 -3.02 -4.90
C LEU A 341 -20.52 -2.54 -3.50
N SER A 342 -19.46 -2.17 -2.79
CA SER A 342 -19.52 -1.42 -1.54
C SER A 342 -18.58 -0.23 -1.61
N VAL A 343 -19.00 0.87 -1.00
CA VAL A 343 -18.23 2.12 -0.96
C VAL A 343 -17.79 2.37 0.46
N PHE A 344 -16.50 2.58 0.66
CA PHE A 344 -15.90 2.84 1.95
C PHE A 344 -15.17 4.17 1.94
N ASP A 345 -15.25 4.92 3.04
CA ASP A 345 -14.39 6.07 3.28
C ASP A 345 -13.31 5.70 4.32
N SER A 346 -12.07 6.13 4.06
CA SER A 346 -10.92 5.86 4.93
C SER A 346 -10.96 6.76 6.17
N THR A 347 -10.66 6.14 7.30
CA THR A 347 -10.64 6.75 8.64
C THR A 347 -9.43 6.23 9.41
N CYS A 348 -9.20 6.74 10.61
CA CYS A 348 -8.18 6.20 11.51
C CYS A 348 -8.78 5.93 12.88
N ASP A 349 -8.31 4.87 13.55
CA ASP A 349 -8.68 4.51 14.91
C ASP A 349 -7.43 4.31 15.80
N PHE A 350 -7.57 3.61 16.92
CA PHE A 350 -6.46 3.33 17.85
C PHE A 350 -5.35 2.46 17.23
N LEU A 351 -5.66 1.62 16.25
CA LEU A 351 -4.72 0.66 15.67
C LEU A 351 -4.07 1.21 14.41
N GLY A 352 -4.85 1.83 13.52
CA GLY A 352 -4.40 2.13 12.17
C GLY A 352 -5.44 2.80 11.29
N THR A 353 -5.23 2.75 9.97
CA THR A 353 -6.29 3.10 9.01
C THR A 353 -7.40 2.04 9.07
N ASP A 354 -8.65 2.49 9.00
CA ASP A 354 -9.85 1.66 8.86
C ASP A 354 -10.77 2.22 7.78
N PHE A 355 -11.75 1.43 7.35
CA PHE A 355 -12.64 1.75 6.24
C PHE A 355 -14.10 1.65 6.71
N LYS A 356 -14.78 2.79 6.81
CA LYS A 356 -16.18 2.86 7.20
C LYS A 356 -17.08 2.75 5.99
N LEU A 357 -18.09 1.89 6.08
CA LEU A 357 -19.07 1.70 5.02
C LEU A 357 -19.90 2.99 4.82
N LYS A 358 -19.94 3.45 3.58
CA LYS A 358 -20.72 4.61 3.14
C LYS A 358 -21.98 4.19 2.37
N ALA A 359 -21.87 3.16 1.53
CA ALA A 359 -22.96 2.60 0.74
C ALA A 359 -22.66 1.14 0.39
N GLY A 360 -23.70 0.33 0.16
CA GLY A 360 -23.57 -1.11 -0.09
C GLY A 360 -23.60 -1.92 1.20
N HIS A 361 -22.81 -2.99 1.28
CA HIS A 361 -22.82 -3.92 2.40
C HIS A 361 -21.40 -4.28 2.87
N ASP A 362 -21.21 -4.48 4.17
CA ASP A 362 -19.97 -5.02 4.72
C ASP A 362 -20.27 -6.19 5.66
N ILE A 363 -20.28 -7.39 5.09
CA ILE A 363 -20.52 -8.62 5.83
C ILE A 363 -19.39 -8.96 6.83
N THR A 364 -18.25 -8.27 6.74
CA THR A 364 -17.05 -8.54 7.54
C THR A 364 -16.79 -7.48 8.62
N GLY A 365 -17.58 -6.40 8.66
CA GLY A 365 -17.33 -5.26 9.54
C GLY A 365 -17.21 -5.61 11.02
N GLU A 366 -18.15 -6.41 11.54
CA GLU A 366 -18.13 -6.85 12.94
C GLU A 366 -16.92 -7.73 13.27
N ARG A 367 -16.65 -8.75 12.43
CA ARG A 367 -15.50 -9.65 12.61
C ARG A 367 -14.18 -8.90 12.52
N ARG A 368 -14.07 -7.98 11.56
CA ARG A 368 -12.90 -7.11 11.39
C ARG A 368 -12.71 -6.21 12.61
N ASN A 369 -13.75 -5.55 13.10
CA ASN A 369 -13.66 -4.72 14.30
C ASN A 369 -13.19 -5.53 15.52
N ARG A 370 -13.73 -6.74 15.70
CA ARG A 370 -13.33 -7.63 16.79
C ARG A 370 -11.86 -8.08 16.68
N ILE A 371 -11.40 -8.42 15.47
CA ILE A 371 -9.99 -8.74 15.20
C ILE A 371 -9.08 -7.52 15.47
N ARG A 372 -9.48 -6.31 15.06
CA ARG A 372 -8.71 -5.09 15.35
C ARG A 372 -8.54 -4.87 16.86
N HIS A 373 -9.60 -5.05 17.66
CA HIS A 373 -9.51 -4.96 19.12
C HIS A 373 -8.62 -6.04 19.74
N PHE A 374 -8.69 -7.27 19.22
CA PHE A 374 -7.81 -8.36 19.63
C PHE A 374 -6.33 -8.03 19.35
N ILE A 375 -6.02 -7.49 18.16
CA ILE A 375 -4.68 -7.00 17.81
C ILE A 375 -4.27 -5.83 18.72
N GLY A 376 -5.17 -4.89 18.97
CA GLY A 376 -4.93 -3.77 19.89
C GLY A 376 -4.53 -4.26 21.28
N CYS A 377 -5.21 -5.27 21.82
CA CYS A 377 -4.83 -5.90 23.09
C CYS A 377 -3.50 -6.64 22.99
N HIS A 378 -3.23 -7.37 21.89
CA HIS A 378 -1.96 -8.05 21.65
C HIS A 378 -0.77 -7.08 21.64
N LEU A 379 -0.95 -5.90 21.05
CA LEU A 379 0.08 -4.86 20.95
C LEU A 379 0.14 -3.97 22.20
N GLY A 380 -0.71 -4.20 23.21
CA GLY A 380 -0.76 -3.38 24.43
C GLY A 380 -1.36 -1.98 24.23
N LEU A 381 -2.04 -1.73 23.11
CA LEU A 381 -2.74 -0.47 22.82
C LEU A 381 -4.09 -0.37 23.54
N LEU A 382 -4.69 -1.52 23.87
CA LEU A 382 -5.98 -1.64 24.53
C LEU A 382 -5.89 -2.56 25.75
N ASP A 383 -6.73 -2.29 26.74
CA ASP A 383 -6.89 -3.14 27.90
C ASP A 383 -7.74 -4.39 27.59
N ILE A 384 -7.16 -5.58 27.81
CA ILE A 384 -7.84 -6.85 27.51
C ILE A 384 -9.03 -7.13 28.44
N GLY A 385 -9.04 -6.60 29.66
CA GLY A 385 -10.14 -6.75 30.60
C GLY A 385 -11.39 -5.96 30.17
N LYS A 386 -11.19 -4.84 29.47
CA LYS A 386 -12.26 -4.00 28.93
C LYS A 386 -12.80 -4.48 27.58
N TYR A 387 -11.92 -4.90 26.67
CA TYR A 387 -12.31 -5.19 25.28
C TYR A 387 -12.38 -6.69 24.95
N GLY A 388 -11.76 -7.54 25.78
CA GLY A 388 -11.84 -8.99 25.68
C GLY A 388 -12.93 -9.60 26.55
N PRO A 389 -12.84 -10.90 26.86
CA PRO A 389 -11.86 -11.87 26.35
C PRO A 389 -12.13 -12.28 24.89
N PHE A 390 -11.08 -12.64 24.16
CA PHE A 390 -11.15 -13.08 22.76
C PHE A 390 -10.81 -14.57 22.62
N LYS A 391 -11.51 -15.45 23.34
CA LYS A 391 -11.14 -16.86 23.48
C LYS A 391 -10.93 -17.58 22.14
N ASP A 392 -11.89 -17.48 21.22
CA ASP A 392 -11.84 -18.09 19.89
C ASP A 392 -10.74 -17.53 18.99
N LEU A 393 -10.47 -16.21 19.05
CA LEU A 393 -9.39 -15.59 18.28
C LEU A 393 -8.02 -15.99 18.85
N ALA A 394 -7.91 -16.09 20.18
CA ALA A 394 -6.71 -16.57 20.85
C ALA A 394 -6.42 -18.02 20.48
N GLU A 395 -7.40 -18.91 20.54
CA GLU A 395 -7.29 -20.31 20.11
C GLU A 395 -6.90 -20.43 18.63
N LYS A 396 -7.40 -19.53 17.77
CA LYS A 396 -7.10 -19.54 16.34
C LYS A 396 -5.69 -19.03 16.02
N PHE A 397 -5.26 -17.93 16.64
CA PHE A 397 -4.06 -17.20 16.20
C PHE A 397 -2.84 -17.39 17.08
N TYR A 398 -3.00 -17.80 18.32
CA TYR A 398 -1.86 -18.11 19.19
C TYR A 398 -1.49 -19.58 19.12
N LYS A 399 -0.19 -19.85 19.13
CA LYS A 399 0.40 -21.17 19.23
C LYS A 399 1.21 -21.23 20.52
N GLU A 400 1.40 -22.44 21.06
CA GLU A 400 2.20 -22.65 22.27
C GLU A 400 3.59 -22.00 22.17
N LYS A 401 4.25 -22.12 21.01
CA LYS A 401 5.54 -21.49 20.72
C LYS A 401 5.57 -19.96 20.83
N ASP A 402 4.42 -19.28 20.81
CA ASP A 402 4.38 -17.82 20.94
C ASP A 402 4.54 -17.39 22.42
N TRP A 403 4.26 -18.29 23.38
CA TRP A 403 4.31 -18.04 24.82
C TRP A 403 5.48 -18.72 25.52
N ILE A 404 6.03 -19.79 24.92
CA ILE A 404 7.26 -20.41 25.40
C ILE A 404 8.42 -19.46 25.08
N THR A 405 9.04 -18.90 26.12
CA THR A 405 10.35 -18.24 26.02
C THR A 405 11.37 -19.31 25.62
N ALA A 406 11.91 -19.18 24.41
CA ALA A 406 13.11 -19.92 24.00
C ALA A 406 14.34 -19.25 24.60
#